data_AF-A0A7C1DTF8-F1
#
_entry.id   AF-A0A7C1DTF8-F1
#
_cell.length_a   1.000
_cell.length_b   1.000
_cell.length_c   1.000
_cell.angle_alpha   90.00
_cell.angle_beta   90.00
_cell.angle_gamma   90.00
#
_symmetry.space_group_name_H-M   'P 1'
#
loop_
_entity.id
_entity.type
_entity.pdbx_description
1 polymer ?
#
loop_
_entity_poly.entity_id
_entity_poly.type
_entity_poly.pdbx_seq_one_letter_code
_entity_poly.pdbx_strand_id
1 'polypeptide(L)' 'MPQYLSAKEFRERIPTIPEDLKRWKEIIVLNKSKPAFRVVPFEEIPADLLDRADTARDPAQPDLREISAIVHKIRETG' A
#
# COMPACT_ATOMS: atom_id res chain seq x y z
N MET A 1 9.31 14.01 10.79
CA MET A 1 10.30 12.93 11.02
C MET A 1 9.51 11.66 11.27
N PRO A 2 9.90 10.51 10.68
CA PRO A 2 9.18 9.25 10.86
C PRO A 2 9.14 8.83 12.33
N GLN A 3 7.97 8.36 12.77
CA GLN A 3 7.83 7.75 14.08
C GLN A 3 8.08 6.24 13.97
N TYR A 4 8.96 5.72 14.81
CA TYR A 4 9.20 4.28 14.92
C TYR A 4 8.37 3.69 16.05
N LEU A 5 7.66 2.61 15.78
CA LEU A 5 6.87 1.86 16.76
C LEU A 5 7.17 0.38 16.64
N SER A 6 7.14 -0.36 17.75
CA SER A 6 7.11 -1.82 17.67
C SER A 6 5.76 -2.33 17.14
N ALA A 7 5.75 -3.54 16.59
CA ALA A 7 4.49 -4.20 16.17
C ALA A 7 3.49 -4.41 17.33
N LYS A 8 3.95 -4.38 18.58
CA LYS A 8 3.07 -4.43 19.76
C LYS A 8 2.41 -3.07 19.99
N GLU A 9 3.21 -2.01 20.09
CA GLU A 9 2.72 -0.64 20.28
C GLU A 9 1.80 -0.19 19.15
N PHE A 10 2.13 -0.56 17.92
CA PHE A 10 1.29 -0.27 16.77
C PHE A 10 -0.11 -0.88 16.93
N ARG A 11 -0.20 -2.15 17.36
CA ARG A 11 -1.50 -2.83 17.58
C ARG A 11 -2.31 -2.19 18.69
N GLU A 12 -1.66 -1.82 19.80
CA GLU A 12 -2.32 -1.18 20.94
C GLU A 12 -2.85 0.21 20.58
N ARG A 13 -2.19 0.90 19.64
CA ARG A 13 -2.54 2.26 19.21
C ARG A 13 -3.34 2.34 17.92
N ILE A 14 -3.75 1.23 17.32
CA ILE A 14 -4.55 1.20 16.06
C ILE A 14 -5.67 2.26 16.04
N PRO A 15 -6.47 2.45 17.11
CA PRO A 15 -7.54 3.45 17.13
C PRO A 15 -7.04 4.90 16.98
N THR A 16 -5.83 5.22 17.43
CA THR A 16 -5.24 6.57 17.40
C THR A 16 -4.30 6.79 16.21
N ILE A 17 -3.94 5.72 15.48
CA ILE A 17 -3.06 5.80 14.31
C ILE A 17 -3.51 6.85 13.28
N PRO A 18 -4.80 7.03 12.96
CA PRO A 18 -5.21 8.08 12.02
C PRO A 18 -4.85 9.50 12.49
N GLU A 19 -4.95 9.78 13.79
CA GLU A 19 -4.55 11.07 14.38
C GLU A 19 -3.04 11.20 14.47
N ASP A 20 -2.35 10.12 14.86
CA ASP A 20 -0.89 10.05 14.92
C ASP A 20 -0.27 10.27 13.51
N LEU A 21 -0.90 9.75 12.45
CA LEU A 21 -0.49 9.97 11.06
C LEU A 21 -0.68 11.41 10.60
N LYS A 22 -1.71 12.13 11.07
CA LYS A 22 -1.83 13.58 10.80
C LYS A 22 -0.67 14.37 11.41
N ARG A 23 -0.17 13.93 12.57
CA ARG A 23 0.91 14.60 13.29
C ARG A 23 2.30 14.24 12.75
N TRP A 24 2.53 12.98 12.44
CA TRP A 24 3.87 12.47 12.10
C TRP A 24 4.06 12.21 10.60
N LYS A 25 2.98 12.13 9.81
CA LYS A 25 2.93 11.80 8.37
C LYS A 25 3.44 10.42 7.99
N GLU A 26 4.26 9.81 8.83
CA GLU A 26 4.89 8.52 8.57
C GLU A 26 5.13 7.77 9.88
N ILE A 27 4.69 6.51 9.90
CA ILE A 27 4.94 5.57 11.00
C ILE A 27 5.64 4.33 10.43
N ILE A 28 6.79 3.99 10.98
CA ILE A 28 7.56 2.80 10.62
C ILE A 28 7.39 1.77 11.73
N VAL A 29 6.77 0.64 11.38
CA VAL A 29 6.56 -0.47 12.32
C VAL A 29 7.76 -1.39 12.28
N LEU A 30 8.37 -1.61 13.45
CA LEU A 30 9.52 -2.47 13.65
C LEU A 30 9.08 -3.84 14.20
N ASN A 31 9.71 -4.90 13.71
CA ASN A 31 9.63 -6.25 14.26
C ASN A 31 11.05 -6.77 14.50
N LYS A 32 11.37 -7.18 15.73
CA LYS A 32 12.73 -7.60 16.14
C LYS A 32 13.81 -6.59 15.68
N SER A 33 13.55 -5.29 15.89
CA SER A 33 14.44 -4.18 15.51
C SER A 33 14.70 -4.00 14.00
N LYS A 34 13.92 -4.66 13.14
CA LYS A 34 13.95 -4.45 11.68
C LYS A 34 12.63 -3.82 11.22
N PRO A 35 12.65 -2.90 10.23
CA PRO A 35 11.42 -2.34 9.67
C PRO A 35 10.62 -3.45 8.98
N ALA A 36 9.38 -3.62 9.42
CA ALA A 36 8.44 -4.61 8.89
C ALA A 36 7.56 -3.99 7.81
N PHE A 37 6.96 -2.82 8.10
CA PHE A 37 6.15 -2.07 7.13
C PHE A 37 6.03 -0.60 7.54
N ARG A 38 5.72 0.25 6.56
CA ARG A 38 5.52 1.69 6.69
C ARG A 38 4.04 2.01 6.54
N VAL A 39 3.54 2.94 7.35
CA VAL A 39 2.16 3.43 7.34
C VAL A 39 2.18 4.93 7.04
N VAL A 40 1.38 5.35 6.07
CA VAL A 40 1.28 6.74 5.57
C VAL A 40 -0.18 7.11 5.31
N PRO A 41 -0.55 8.40 5.36
CA PRO A 41 -1.88 8.87 4.98
C PRO A 41 -2.22 8.54 3.52
N PHE A 42 -3.48 8.19 3.27
CA PHE A 42 -3.98 7.86 1.94
C PHE A 42 -3.96 9.06 0.98
N GLU A 43 -4.19 10.27 1.49
CA GLU A 43 -4.27 11.50 0.69
C GLU A 43 -2.91 11.98 0.15
N GLU A 44 -1.79 11.47 0.66
CA GLU A 44 -0.46 11.94 0.27
C GLU A 44 0.08 11.33 -1.03
N ILE A 45 -0.64 10.40 -1.70
CA ILE A 45 -0.07 9.79 -2.91
C ILE A 45 -1.08 9.34 -3.99
N PRO A 46 -1.35 10.18 -5.01
CA PRO A 46 -1.95 9.72 -6.27
C PRO A 46 -0.95 8.97 -7.18
N ALA A 47 0.36 9.11 -6.97
CA ALA A 47 1.40 8.48 -7.80
C ALA A 47 1.88 7.09 -7.32
N ASP A 48 1.79 6.76 -6.02
CA ASP A 48 2.29 5.48 -5.46
C ASP A 48 1.45 4.28 -5.86
N LEU A 49 0.17 4.46 -6.19
CA LEU A 49 -0.70 3.33 -6.54
C LEU A 49 -0.25 2.66 -7.85
N LEU A 50 0.29 3.44 -8.79
CA LEU A 50 0.86 2.93 -10.04
C LEU A 50 2.29 2.41 -9.82
N ASP A 51 3.11 3.10 -9.01
CA ASP A 51 4.49 2.71 -8.72
C ASP A 51 4.57 1.37 -7.94
N ARG A 52 3.61 1.12 -7.05
CA ARG A 52 3.46 -0.17 -6.34
C ARG A 52 2.91 -1.27 -7.23
N ALA A 53 2.08 -0.95 -8.22
CA ALA A 53 1.61 -1.94 -9.20
C ALA A 53 2.76 -2.43 -10.08
N ASP A 54 3.72 -1.57 -10.42
CA ASP A 54 4.90 -1.96 -11.18
C ASP A 54 5.85 -2.85 -10.35
N THR A 55 5.96 -2.56 -9.04
CA THR A 55 6.79 -3.35 -8.10
C THR A 55 6.16 -4.70 -7.71
N ALA A 56 4.85 -4.87 -7.92
CA ALA A 56 4.10 -6.10 -7.63
C ALA A 56 3.74 -6.90 -8.90
N ARG A 57 4.57 -6.82 -9.95
CA ARG A 57 4.47 -7.69 -11.13
C ARG A 57 4.71 -9.14 -10.73
N ASP A 58 3.64 -9.81 -10.32
CA ASP A 58 3.55 -11.26 -10.40
C ASP A 58 3.59 -11.63 -11.89
N PRO A 59 4.52 -12.47 -12.36
CA PRO A 59 4.65 -12.81 -13.77
C PRO A 59 3.44 -13.57 -14.33
N ALA A 60 2.50 -14.00 -13.49
CA ALA A 60 1.23 -14.61 -13.91
C ALA A 60 0.08 -13.60 -14.05
N GLN A 61 0.27 -12.32 -13.70
CA GLN A 61 -0.78 -11.31 -13.85
C GLN A 61 -0.75 -10.71 -15.26
N PRO A 62 -1.85 -10.79 -16.02
CA PRO A 62 -1.91 -10.26 -17.39
C PRO A 62 -1.70 -8.75 -17.37
N ASP A 63 -0.87 -8.26 -18.28
CA ASP A 63 -0.55 -6.85 -18.37
C ASP A 63 -1.79 -6.05 -18.83
N LEU A 64 -1.80 -4.73 -18.66
CA LEU A 64 -3.01 -3.90 -18.91
C LEU A 64 -3.57 -4.06 -20.34
N ARG A 65 -2.69 -4.37 -21.29
CA ARG A 65 -3.04 -4.67 -22.68
C ARG A 65 -3.81 -5.98 -22.82
N GLU A 66 -3.40 -7.01 -22.09
CA GLU A 66 -4.07 -8.32 -22.08
C GLU A 66 -5.43 -8.21 -21.41
N ILE A 67 -5.54 -7.45 -20.30
CA ILE A 67 -6.81 -7.16 -19.65
C ILE A 67 -7.76 -6.43 -20.63
N SER A 68 -7.27 -5.43 -21.37
CA SER A 68 -8.07 -4.71 -22.37
C SER A 68 -8.58 -5.65 -23.47
N ALA A 69 -7.74 -6.56 -23.97
CA ALA A 69 -8.13 -7.55 -24.97
C ALA A 69 -9.19 -8.53 -24.45
N ILE A 70 -9.05 -9.01 -23.20
CA ILE A 70 -10.03 -9.89 -22.55
C ILE A 70 -11.38 -9.19 -22.42
N VAL A 71 -11.40 -7.93 -21.94
CA VAL A 71 -12.63 -7.14 -21.78
C VAL A 71 -13.32 -6.88 -23.12
N HIS A 72 -12.56 -6.55 -24.17
CA HIS A 72 -13.12 -6.38 -25.52
C HIS A 72 -13.76 -7.68 -26.02
N LYS A 73 -13.06 -8.82 -25.87
CA LYS A 73 -13.57 -10.12 -26.31
C LYS A 73 -14.83 -10.55 -25.57
N ILE A 74 -14.93 -10.27 -24.27
CA ILE A 74 -16.16 -10.50 -23.48
C ILE A 74 -17.32 -9.65 -24.00
N ARG A 75 -17.08 -8.38 -24.36
CA ARG A 75 -18.11 -7.50 -24.93
C ARG A 75 -18.58 -7.93 -26.31
N GLU A 76 -17.73 -8.56 -27.11
CA GLU A 76 -18.09 -9.06 -28.45
C GLU A 76 -18.86 -10.40 -28.40
N THR A 77 -18.77 -11.13 -27.29
CA THR A 77 -19.42 -12.44 -27.12
C THR A 77 -20.72 -12.35 -26.32
N GLY A 78 -21.06 -11.16 -25.79
CA GLY A 78 -22.26 -10.88 -24.99
C GLY A 78 -23.38 -10.21 -25.77
#